data_AF-A0A9C7WH15-F1
#
_entry.id   AF-A0A9C7WH15-F1
#
_cell.length_a   1.000
_cell.length_b   1.000
_cell.length_c   1.000
_cell.angle_alpha   90.00
_cell.angle_beta   90.00
_cell.angle_gamma   90.00
#
_symmetry.space_group_name_H-M   'P 1'
#
loop_
_entity.id
_entity.type
_entity.pdbx_description
1 polymer ?
#
loop_
_entity_poly.entity_id
_entity_poly.type
_entity_poly.pdbx_seq_one_letter_code
_entity_poly.pdbx_strand_id
1 'polypeptide(L)'
;MERPRILVVDDELGPRESLRMILKPHYDVATADSGPSALEYLSSNPVDVMLLDVRMPGMDGMEVLRRAKKLKPELEVVIVTAYASLETAQEAINHEVAGYLIKPFGKEEVLEAVAKGLRRRAGRKEPKEEVRRLVEQMRSLTKVSSKPGMPSEALREAARSVKADGYAFYIWKPEQEFQGEGVPRSLAEAVAGSPLLQEPWSSLDSDGPLKEHMAGFGTAISVPLRVGGEVCGVALWAWRGKHSPSTAEGDLLAAFGGQISLSINYRKMYRELERRTRELHRRVLQLDLLRTISTAVLRHLDLETILREVSENLMAGLYEEARVVLGEAVTEPQEVPEGD
;
A
#
# COMPACT_ATOMS: atom_id res chain seq x y z
N MET A 1 -27.83 -25.75 23.71
CA MET A 1 -26.51 -25.14 23.96
C MET A 1 -26.71 -23.65 24.03
N GLU A 2 -26.12 -22.97 25.01
CA GLU A 2 -26.10 -21.51 25.01
C GLU A 2 -25.42 -21.01 23.74
N ARG A 3 -25.96 -19.94 23.17
CA ARG A 3 -25.43 -19.35 21.95
C ARG A 3 -24.19 -18.53 22.31
N PRO A 4 -23.08 -18.65 21.56
CA PRO A 4 -21.87 -17.91 21.89
C PRO A 4 -22.10 -16.39 21.88
N ARG A 5 -21.45 -15.70 22.81
CA ARG A 5 -21.62 -14.26 23.06
C ARG A 5 -20.45 -13.49 22.50
N ILE A 6 -20.74 -12.61 21.55
CA ILE A 6 -19.74 -11.83 20.80
C ILE A 6 -19.90 -10.36 21.14
N LEU A 7 -18.80 -9.69 21.45
CA LEU A 7 -18.77 -8.24 21.64
C LEU A 7 -18.06 -7.59 20.45
N VAL A 8 -18.72 -6.65 19.76
CA VAL A 8 -18.11 -5.85 18.70
C VAL A 8 -17.81 -4.46 19.24
N VAL A 9 -16.55 -4.04 19.17
CA VAL A 9 -16.07 -2.75 19.69
C VAL A 9 -15.45 -1.96 18.55
N ASP A 10 -16.08 -0.84 18.19
CA ASP A 10 -15.65 0.04 17.09
C ASP A 10 -16.32 1.40 17.31
N ASP A 11 -15.63 2.52 17.17
CA ASP A 11 -16.21 3.85 17.40
C ASP A 11 -17.12 4.29 16.25
N GLU A 12 -16.90 3.76 15.05
CA GLU A 12 -17.69 4.07 13.88
C GLU A 12 -18.97 3.22 13.82
N LEU A 13 -20.13 3.89 13.75
CA LEU A 13 -21.44 3.22 13.71
C LEU A 13 -21.57 2.25 12.52
N GLY A 14 -21.10 2.65 11.34
CA GLY A 14 -21.26 1.86 10.10
C GLY A 14 -20.55 0.50 10.15
N PRO A 15 -19.22 0.46 10.37
CA PRO A 15 -18.46 -0.78 10.56
C PRO A 15 -19.00 -1.64 11.72
N ARG A 16 -19.30 -1.03 12.87
CA ARG A 16 -19.85 -1.72 14.05
C ARG A 16 -21.16 -2.44 13.73
N GLU A 17 -22.08 -1.74 13.07
CA GLU A 17 -23.38 -2.30 12.69
C GLU A 17 -23.27 -3.35 11.59
N SER A 18 -22.35 -3.18 10.64
CA SER A 18 -22.08 -4.15 9.59
C SER A 18 -21.61 -5.49 10.18
N LEU A 19 -20.64 -5.44 11.11
CA LEU A 19 -20.18 -6.61 11.85
C LEU A 19 -21.31 -7.24 12.68
N ARG A 20 -22.11 -6.43 13.36
CA ARG A 20 -23.28 -6.91 14.11
C ARG A 20 -24.26 -7.65 13.19
N MET A 21 -24.57 -7.11 12.03
CA MET A 21 -25.49 -7.72 11.06
C MET A 21 -24.96 -9.04 10.50
N ILE A 22 -23.65 -9.14 10.24
CA ILE A 22 -23.01 -10.38 9.79
C ILE A 22 -23.09 -11.48 10.86
N LEU A 23 -22.90 -11.12 12.13
CA LEU A 23 -22.75 -12.07 13.24
C LEU A 23 -24.08 -12.46 13.91
N LYS A 24 -25.06 -11.56 13.96
CA LYS A 24 -26.37 -11.76 14.62
C LYS A 24 -27.16 -13.00 14.16
N PRO A 25 -27.08 -13.48 12.91
CA PRO A 25 -27.72 -14.74 12.50
C PRO A 25 -27.11 -15.97 13.17
N HIS A 26 -25.86 -15.90 13.64
CA HIS A 26 -25.13 -17.05 14.17
C HIS A 26 -24.91 -16.97 15.69
N TYR A 27 -24.76 -15.77 16.23
CA TYR A 27 -24.34 -15.54 17.62
C TYR A 27 -25.20 -14.51 18.36
N ASP A 28 -25.04 -14.44 19.68
CA ASP A 28 -25.60 -13.34 20.47
C ASP A 28 -24.59 -12.20 20.50
N VAL A 29 -24.96 -11.06 19.91
CA VAL A 29 -24.02 -9.97 19.61
C VAL A 29 -24.37 -8.73 20.42
N ALA A 30 -23.41 -8.26 21.21
CA ALA A 30 -23.42 -6.95 21.84
C ALA A 30 -22.45 -6.01 21.12
N THR A 31 -22.66 -4.70 21.28
CA THR A 31 -21.83 -3.67 20.66
C THR A 31 -21.40 -2.64 21.69
N ALA A 32 -20.17 -2.16 21.57
CA ALA A 32 -19.64 -1.03 22.32
C ALA A 32 -19.04 -0.02 21.34
N ASP A 33 -19.20 1.27 21.64
CA ASP A 33 -18.75 2.38 20.81
C ASP A 33 -17.41 2.98 21.24
N SER A 34 -16.83 2.45 22.31
CA SER A 34 -15.60 2.98 22.88
C SER A 34 -14.94 1.94 23.79
N GLY A 35 -13.63 2.12 24.04
CA GLY A 35 -12.89 1.28 24.97
C GLY A 35 -13.48 1.21 26.38
N PRO A 36 -13.83 2.36 27.02
CA PRO A 36 -14.47 2.36 28.32
C PRO A 36 -15.80 1.61 28.36
N SER A 37 -16.69 1.82 27.38
CA SER A 37 -17.99 1.12 27.34
C SER A 37 -17.81 -0.38 27.12
N ALA A 38 -16.81 -0.80 26.34
CA ALA A 38 -16.45 -2.21 26.19
C ALA A 38 -15.97 -2.84 27.50
N LEU A 39 -15.08 -2.16 28.25
CA LEU A 39 -14.56 -2.67 29.53
C LEU A 39 -15.65 -2.72 30.61
N GLU A 40 -16.54 -1.72 30.65
CA GLU A 40 -17.70 -1.72 31.54
C GLU A 40 -18.62 -2.92 31.22
N TYR A 41 -18.94 -3.13 29.93
CA TYR A 41 -19.74 -4.27 29.51
C TYR A 41 -19.10 -5.60 29.89
N LEU A 42 -17.79 -5.75 29.64
CA LEU A 42 -17.02 -6.94 29.99
C LEU A 42 -16.99 -7.22 31.49
N SER A 43 -17.08 -6.19 32.34
CA SER A 43 -17.09 -6.39 33.80
C SER A 43 -18.35 -7.10 34.30
N SER A 44 -19.48 -6.86 33.63
CA SER A 44 -20.80 -7.31 34.10
C SER A 44 -21.40 -8.45 33.26
N ASN A 45 -20.90 -8.68 32.03
CA ASN A 45 -21.49 -9.62 31.09
C ASN A 45 -20.46 -10.64 30.58
N PRO A 46 -20.77 -11.94 30.50
CA PRO A 46 -19.88 -12.93 29.89
C PRO A 46 -19.77 -12.71 28.37
N VAL A 47 -18.55 -12.86 27.86
CA VAL A 47 -18.20 -12.72 26.44
C VAL A 47 -17.21 -13.83 26.10
N ASP A 48 -17.46 -14.50 24.97
CA ASP A 48 -16.61 -15.58 24.47
C ASP A 48 -15.54 -15.02 23.54
N VAL A 49 -15.95 -14.17 22.58
CA VAL A 49 -15.07 -13.51 21.62
C VAL A 49 -15.38 -12.02 21.57
N MET A 50 -14.34 -11.19 21.54
CA MET A 50 -14.43 -9.76 21.30
C MET A 50 -13.78 -9.41 19.94
N LEU A 51 -14.51 -8.73 19.05
CA LEU A 51 -13.93 -8.06 17.89
C LEU A 51 -13.62 -6.62 18.31
N LEU A 52 -12.38 -6.19 18.13
CA LEU A 52 -11.87 -4.93 18.66
C LEU A 52 -11.21 -4.08 17.58
N ASP A 53 -11.73 -2.87 17.36
CA ASP A 53 -10.98 -1.86 16.63
C ASP A 53 -9.78 -1.36 17.44
N VAL A 54 -8.63 -1.29 16.78
CA VAL A 54 -7.40 -0.73 17.35
C VAL A 54 -7.50 0.80 17.43
N ARG A 55 -8.08 1.44 16.42
CA ARG A 55 -8.01 2.89 16.23
C ARG A 55 -9.30 3.55 16.67
N MET A 56 -9.50 3.66 17.98
CA MET A 56 -10.63 4.39 18.57
C MET A 56 -10.18 5.70 19.25
N PRO A 57 -10.96 6.79 19.17
CA PRO A 57 -10.73 8.01 19.94
C PRO A 57 -10.78 7.78 21.46
N GLY A 58 -9.94 8.49 22.20
CA GLY A 58 -9.93 8.51 23.66
C GLY A 58 -9.16 7.37 24.33
N MET A 59 -9.45 6.10 24.00
CA MET A 59 -8.71 4.95 24.52
C MET A 59 -8.23 4.05 23.39
N ASP A 60 -6.91 3.87 23.32
CA ASP A 60 -6.25 2.99 22.36
C ASP A 60 -6.77 1.55 22.49
N GLY A 61 -7.15 0.92 21.37
CA GLY A 61 -7.66 -0.45 21.35
C GLY A 61 -6.68 -1.45 21.95
N MET A 62 -5.37 -1.18 21.91
CA MET A 62 -4.39 -2.04 22.56
C MET A 62 -4.41 -1.94 24.09
N GLU A 63 -4.69 -0.76 24.64
CA GLU A 63 -4.95 -0.59 26.07
C GLU A 63 -6.22 -1.35 26.47
N VAL A 64 -7.26 -1.32 25.63
CA VAL A 64 -8.49 -2.10 25.83
C VAL A 64 -8.18 -3.59 25.85
N LEU A 65 -7.41 -4.11 24.90
CA LEU A 65 -6.97 -5.51 24.87
C LEU A 65 -6.28 -5.92 26.17
N ARG A 66 -5.30 -5.12 26.62
CA ARG A 66 -4.54 -5.39 27.85
C ARG A 66 -5.44 -5.46 29.07
N ARG A 67 -6.36 -4.51 29.22
CA ARG A 67 -7.31 -4.47 30.34
C ARG A 67 -8.36 -5.58 30.25
N ALA A 68 -8.87 -5.87 29.06
CA ALA A 68 -9.86 -6.91 28.82
C ALA A 68 -9.30 -8.30 29.14
N LYS A 69 -8.08 -8.62 28.68
CA LYS A 69 -7.40 -9.89 28.99
C LYS A 69 -7.06 -10.01 30.48
N LYS A 70 -6.73 -8.91 31.16
CA LYS A 70 -6.53 -8.92 32.62
C LYS A 70 -7.83 -9.16 33.39
N LEU A 71 -8.94 -8.60 32.92
CA LEU A 71 -10.27 -8.77 33.51
C LEU A 71 -10.83 -10.18 33.24
N LYS A 72 -10.60 -10.70 32.04
CA LYS A 72 -11.08 -12.00 31.57
C LYS A 72 -9.97 -12.73 30.78
N PRO A 73 -9.12 -13.51 31.46
CA PRO A 73 -8.02 -14.24 30.81
C PRO A 73 -8.46 -15.18 29.69
N GLU A 74 -9.63 -15.80 29.85
CA GLU A 74 -10.24 -16.72 28.88
C GLU A 74 -10.88 -15.99 27.68
N LEU A 75 -11.01 -14.66 27.70
CA LEU A 75 -11.61 -13.92 26.59
C LEU A 75 -10.76 -14.08 25.34
N GLU A 76 -11.35 -14.54 24.24
CA GLU A 76 -10.67 -14.54 22.96
C GLU A 76 -10.92 -13.22 22.24
N VAL A 77 -9.87 -12.66 21.64
CA VAL A 77 -9.96 -11.33 21.00
C VAL A 77 -9.56 -11.48 19.54
N VAL A 78 -10.35 -10.90 18.65
CA VAL A 78 -10.02 -10.72 17.23
C VAL A 78 -9.80 -9.24 17.02
N ILE A 79 -8.59 -8.87 16.61
CA ILE A 79 -8.29 -7.49 16.27
C ILE A 79 -8.88 -7.19 14.89
N VAL A 80 -9.53 -6.05 14.74
CA VAL A 80 -10.10 -5.58 13.48
C VAL A 80 -9.52 -4.21 13.21
N THR A 81 -8.86 -3.95 12.08
CA THR A 81 -8.36 -2.59 11.82
C THR A 81 -8.18 -2.28 10.34
N ALA A 82 -8.32 -1.00 9.98
CA ALA A 82 -7.92 -0.47 8.68
C ALA A 82 -6.41 -0.17 8.62
N TYR A 83 -5.74 -0.06 9.77
CA TYR A 83 -4.34 0.32 9.89
C TYR A 83 -3.59 -0.72 10.71
N ALA A 84 -3.21 -1.80 10.04
CA ALA A 84 -2.27 -2.75 10.62
C ALA A 84 -0.93 -2.04 10.87
N SER A 85 -0.37 -2.18 12.07
CA SER A 85 0.97 -1.69 12.44
C SER A 85 1.83 -2.83 12.98
N LEU A 86 3.16 -2.74 12.87
CA LEU A 86 4.05 -3.75 13.48
C LEU A 86 3.87 -3.82 15.01
N GLU A 87 3.64 -2.68 15.65
CA GLU A 87 3.39 -2.57 17.08
C GLU A 87 2.12 -3.31 17.49
N THR A 88 1.01 -3.08 16.79
CA THR A 88 -0.29 -3.72 17.07
C THR A 88 -0.24 -5.22 16.78
N ALA A 89 0.49 -5.63 15.75
CA ALA A 89 0.74 -7.03 15.41
C ALA A 89 1.64 -7.74 16.45
N GLN A 90 2.65 -7.06 16.99
CA GLN A 90 3.51 -7.61 18.03
C GLN A 90 2.76 -7.76 19.36
N GLU A 91 1.96 -6.78 19.73
CA GLU A 91 1.13 -6.85 20.93
C GLU A 91 0.01 -7.90 20.79
N ALA A 92 -0.56 -8.07 19.59
CA ALA A 92 -1.48 -9.16 19.29
C ALA A 92 -0.88 -10.54 19.60
N ILE A 93 0.39 -10.75 19.24
CA ILE A 93 1.14 -11.98 19.59
C ILE A 93 1.36 -12.08 21.09
N ASN A 94 1.85 -11.01 21.72
CA ASN A 94 2.19 -10.99 23.14
C ASN A 94 0.97 -11.28 24.03
N HIS A 95 -0.22 -10.88 23.59
CA HIS A 95 -1.48 -11.10 24.29
C HIS A 95 -2.28 -12.30 23.78
N GLU A 96 -1.67 -13.13 22.92
CA GLU A 96 -2.23 -14.38 22.39
C GLU A 96 -3.66 -14.23 21.86
N VAL A 97 -3.90 -13.19 21.05
CA VAL A 97 -5.21 -12.97 20.43
C VAL A 97 -5.60 -14.14 19.52
N ALA A 98 -6.91 -14.34 19.33
CA ALA A 98 -7.47 -15.41 18.52
C ALA A 98 -7.25 -15.20 17.02
N GLY A 99 -7.20 -13.94 16.58
CA GLY A 99 -7.11 -13.61 15.17
C GLY A 99 -6.93 -12.12 14.91
N TYR A 100 -6.71 -11.80 13.65
CA TYR A 100 -6.50 -10.44 13.15
C TYR A 100 -7.22 -10.31 11.81
N LEU A 101 -8.06 -9.28 11.66
CA LEU A 101 -8.82 -8.96 10.46
C LEU A 101 -8.44 -7.57 9.96
N ILE A 102 -8.05 -7.48 8.69
CA ILE A 102 -7.69 -6.21 8.03
C ILE A 102 -8.90 -5.73 7.23
N LYS A 103 -9.34 -4.50 7.46
CA LYS A 103 -10.36 -3.85 6.60
C LYS A 103 -9.70 -3.54 5.22
N PRO A 104 -10.36 -3.82 4.07
CA PRO A 104 -11.69 -4.40 3.91
C PRO A 104 -11.68 -5.93 4.00
N PHE A 105 -12.72 -6.50 4.61
CA PHE A 105 -12.94 -7.94 4.74
C PHE A 105 -14.36 -8.32 4.27
N GLY A 106 -14.50 -9.57 3.82
CA GLY A 106 -15.77 -10.19 3.46
C GLY A 106 -16.52 -10.79 4.66
N LYS A 107 -17.76 -11.20 4.41
CA LYS A 107 -18.63 -11.85 5.41
C LYS A 107 -18.01 -13.16 5.91
N GLU A 108 -17.48 -13.97 5.01
CA GLU A 108 -16.91 -15.29 5.28
C GLU A 108 -15.69 -15.18 6.20
N GLU A 109 -14.82 -14.20 5.98
CA GLU A 109 -13.62 -13.94 6.79
C GLU A 109 -13.98 -13.58 8.24
N VAL A 110 -15.02 -12.76 8.43
CA VAL A 110 -15.54 -12.40 9.76
C VAL A 110 -16.06 -13.63 10.49
N LEU A 111 -16.86 -14.46 9.82
CA LEU A 111 -17.43 -15.67 10.42
C LEU A 111 -16.35 -16.68 10.78
N GLU A 112 -15.33 -16.84 9.92
CA GLU A 112 -14.20 -17.73 10.15
C GLU A 112 -13.35 -17.28 11.34
N ALA A 113 -13.02 -15.98 11.43
CA ALA A 113 -12.24 -15.43 12.53
C ALA A 113 -12.95 -15.62 13.89
N VAL A 114 -14.27 -15.43 13.94
CA VAL A 114 -15.05 -15.67 15.15
C VAL A 114 -15.14 -17.16 15.47
N ALA A 115 -15.40 -18.01 14.49
CA ALA A 115 -15.45 -19.46 14.68
C ALA A 115 -14.10 -20.02 15.20
N LYS A 116 -12.99 -19.44 14.75
CA LYS A 116 -11.65 -19.74 15.24
C LYS A 116 -11.45 -19.31 16.70
N GLY A 117 -11.86 -18.09 17.05
CA GLY A 117 -11.87 -17.64 18.45
C GLY A 117 -12.66 -18.57 19.37
N LEU A 118 -13.84 -19.01 18.93
CA LEU A 118 -14.66 -19.97 19.70
C LEU A 118 -14.01 -21.34 19.84
N ARG A 119 -13.32 -21.84 18.79
CA ARG A 119 -12.55 -23.09 18.86
C ARG A 119 -11.43 -23.02 19.88
N ARG A 120 -10.70 -21.89 19.92
CA ARG A 120 -9.65 -21.64 20.92
C ARG A 120 -10.22 -21.57 22.34
N ARG A 121 -11.32 -20.84 22.53
CA ARG A 121 -12.04 -20.77 23.81
C ARG A 121 -12.48 -22.14 24.32
N ALA A 122 -12.84 -23.05 23.42
CA ALA A 122 -13.21 -24.43 23.74
C ALA A 122 -12.00 -25.35 24.02
N GLY A 123 -10.78 -24.81 24.14
CA GLY A 123 -9.57 -25.58 24.46
C GLY A 123 -9.01 -26.39 23.29
N ARG A 124 -9.50 -26.17 22.06
CA ARG A 124 -8.92 -26.81 20.87
C ARG A 124 -7.64 -26.06 20.51
N LYS A 125 -6.49 -26.66 20.84
CA LYS A 125 -5.16 -26.17 20.46
C LYS A 125 -5.06 -26.13 18.93
N GLU A 126 -5.35 -24.98 18.33
CA GLU A 126 -4.88 -24.70 16.96
C GLU A 126 -3.46 -24.14 17.03
N PRO A 127 -2.57 -24.50 16.07
CA PRO A 127 -1.18 -24.08 16.09
C PRO A 127 -1.08 -22.55 16.14
N LYS A 128 -0.25 -22.03 17.06
CA LYS A 128 0.15 -20.61 17.19
C LYS A 128 0.75 -20.01 15.89
N GLU A 129 0.91 -20.82 14.86
CA GLU A 129 1.59 -20.53 13.61
C GLU A 129 0.80 -19.61 12.68
N GLU A 130 -0.53 -19.58 12.71
CA GLU A 130 -1.29 -18.83 11.71
C GLU A 130 -1.38 -17.32 12.02
N VAL A 131 -1.58 -16.95 13.30
CA VAL A 131 -1.44 -15.54 13.73
C VAL A 131 0.01 -15.10 13.55
N ARG A 132 0.97 -15.99 13.81
CA ARG A 132 2.39 -15.71 13.57
C ARG A 132 2.70 -15.52 12.08
N ARG A 133 2.12 -16.33 11.18
CA ARG A 133 2.25 -16.19 9.71
C ARG A 133 1.59 -14.91 9.21
N LEU A 134 0.41 -14.56 9.70
CA LEU A 134 -0.27 -13.31 9.33
C LEU A 134 0.50 -12.09 9.84
N VAL A 135 1.11 -12.17 11.03
CA VAL A 135 2.01 -11.12 11.56
C VAL A 135 3.35 -11.10 10.84
N GLU A 136 3.87 -12.22 10.34
CA GLU A 136 5.04 -12.27 9.45
C GLU A 136 4.71 -11.69 8.06
N GLN A 137 3.51 -11.94 7.52
CA GLN A 137 2.98 -11.26 6.34
C GLN A 137 2.73 -9.77 6.59
N MET A 138 2.25 -9.37 7.76
CA MET A 138 2.16 -7.96 8.13
C MET A 138 3.54 -7.34 8.30
N ARG A 139 4.51 -7.99 8.94
CA ARG A 139 5.92 -7.55 8.98
C ARG A 139 6.46 -7.28 7.57
N SER A 140 6.01 -8.04 6.57
CA SER A 140 6.30 -7.79 5.15
C SER A 140 5.58 -6.57 4.56
N LEU A 141 4.38 -6.23 5.03
CA LEU A 141 3.56 -5.11 4.54
C LEU A 141 3.77 -3.80 5.33
N THR A 142 4.19 -3.85 6.60
CA THR A 142 4.07 -2.73 7.55
C THR A 142 5.36 -2.00 7.91
N LYS A 143 6.53 -2.33 7.32
CA LYS A 143 7.71 -1.44 7.43
C LYS A 143 7.68 -0.27 6.44
N VAL A 144 6.57 -0.05 5.73
CA VAL A 144 6.48 0.95 4.64
C VAL A 144 5.25 1.85 4.78
N SER A 145 4.99 2.41 5.97
CA SER A 145 3.96 3.46 6.07
C SER A 145 4.33 4.69 6.89
N SER A 146 5.61 4.91 7.18
CA SER A 146 6.14 6.20 7.66
C SER A 146 7.14 6.74 6.64
N LYS A 147 6.61 7.22 5.50
CA LYS A 147 7.35 7.50 4.25
C LYS A 147 7.91 6.22 3.60
N PRO A 148 8.10 6.17 2.27
CA PRO A 148 8.96 5.14 1.71
C PRO A 148 10.35 5.37 2.28
N GLY A 149 10.77 4.52 3.22
CA GLY A 149 12.17 4.43 3.62
C GLY A 149 13.01 4.19 2.36
N MET A 150 14.22 4.75 2.31
CA MET A 150 15.08 4.51 1.15
C MET A 150 15.34 3.00 1.02
N PRO A 151 15.43 2.45 -0.22
CA PRO A 151 15.76 1.04 -0.45
C PRO A 151 16.90 0.52 0.44
N SER A 152 17.92 1.35 0.64
CA SER A 152 19.09 1.07 1.47
C SER A 152 18.81 0.75 2.93
N GLU A 153 17.76 1.32 3.53
CA GLU A 153 17.42 1.09 4.94
C GLU A 153 16.74 -0.28 5.14
N ALA A 154 15.78 -0.61 4.27
CA ALA A 154 15.13 -1.92 4.26
C ALA A 154 16.13 -3.05 4.00
N LEU A 155 17.07 -2.84 3.06
CA LEU A 155 18.15 -3.81 2.80
C LEU A 155 19.06 -4.03 4.02
N ARG A 156 19.47 -2.95 4.68
CA ARG A 156 20.35 -3.02 5.85
C ARG A 156 19.66 -3.71 7.02
N GLU A 157 18.38 -3.42 7.24
CA GLU A 157 17.62 -4.04 8.32
C GLU A 157 17.38 -5.55 8.06
N ALA A 158 17.09 -5.91 6.82
CA ALA A 158 17.02 -7.31 6.38
C ALA A 158 18.36 -8.03 6.64
N ALA A 159 19.48 -7.42 6.24
CA ALA A 159 20.81 -7.98 6.44
C ALA A 159 21.10 -8.26 7.93
N ARG A 160 20.75 -7.33 8.82
CA ARG A 160 20.88 -7.52 10.27
C ARG A 160 20.02 -8.66 10.80
N SER A 161 18.80 -8.80 10.28
CA SER A 161 17.83 -9.82 10.73
C SER A 161 18.31 -11.24 10.44
N VAL A 162 18.98 -11.44 9.30
CA VAL A 162 19.53 -12.75 8.87
C VAL A 162 21.04 -12.88 9.10
N LYS A 163 21.66 -11.89 9.76
CA LYS A 163 23.11 -11.82 10.02
C LYS A 163 23.96 -11.99 8.74
N ALA A 164 23.54 -11.36 7.65
CA ALA A 164 24.31 -11.34 6.40
C ALA A 164 25.55 -10.44 6.54
N ASP A 165 26.67 -10.87 5.94
CA ASP A 165 27.94 -10.14 5.91
C ASP A 165 27.96 -9.04 4.85
N GLY A 166 27.08 -9.13 3.85
CA GLY A 166 26.92 -8.14 2.80
C GLY A 166 25.50 -8.12 2.24
N TYR A 167 25.12 -7.00 1.66
CA TYR A 167 23.82 -6.81 1.03
C TYR A 167 23.92 -5.82 -0.14
N ALA A 168 23.14 -6.00 -1.19
CA ALA A 168 23.02 -5.01 -2.27
C ALA A 168 21.72 -5.16 -3.03
N PHE A 169 21.32 -4.10 -3.73
CA PHE A 169 20.32 -4.21 -4.78
C PHE A 169 20.82 -3.60 -6.09
N TYR A 170 20.24 -4.08 -7.18
CA TYR A 170 20.48 -3.59 -8.52
C TYR A 170 19.16 -3.48 -9.26
N ILE A 171 18.88 -2.29 -9.82
CA ILE A 171 17.73 -2.01 -10.66
C ILE A 171 18.25 -1.79 -12.07
N TRP A 172 17.86 -2.62 -13.06
CA TRP A 172 18.34 -2.49 -14.44
C TRP A 172 17.37 -1.77 -15.37
N LYS A 173 16.12 -1.52 -14.95
CA LYS A 173 15.13 -0.77 -15.75
C LYS A 173 14.25 0.17 -14.90
N PRO A 174 14.10 1.45 -15.31
CA PRO A 174 14.91 2.23 -16.25
C PRO A 174 16.18 2.87 -15.64
N GLU A 175 16.40 2.79 -14.33
CA GLU A 175 17.36 3.67 -13.65
C GLU A 175 18.82 3.18 -13.59
N GLN A 176 19.11 1.90 -13.87
CA GLN A 176 20.46 1.30 -13.75
C GLN A 176 21.16 1.64 -12.42
N GLU A 177 20.42 1.54 -11.32
CA GLU A 177 20.85 1.94 -9.98
C GLU A 177 21.40 0.75 -9.21
N PHE A 178 22.56 0.92 -8.57
CA PHE A 178 23.19 -0.07 -7.70
C PHE A 178 23.52 0.57 -6.35
N GLN A 179 23.15 -0.11 -5.26
CA GLN A 179 23.49 0.31 -3.90
C GLN A 179 23.62 -0.90 -2.99
N GLY A 180 24.57 -0.84 -2.05
CA GLY A 180 24.82 -1.94 -1.12
C GLY A 180 26.14 -1.79 -0.37
N GLU A 181 26.43 -2.79 0.45
CA GLU A 181 27.62 -2.92 1.26
C GLU A 181 28.16 -4.35 1.13
N GLY A 182 29.45 -4.49 0.79
CA GLY A 182 30.14 -5.78 0.70
C GLY A 182 29.86 -6.60 -0.55
N VAL A 183 28.62 -6.66 -1.04
CA VAL A 183 28.25 -7.42 -2.25
C VAL A 183 28.69 -6.67 -3.52
N PRO A 184 29.43 -7.31 -4.46
CA PRO A 184 29.89 -6.64 -5.67
C PRO A 184 28.78 -6.47 -6.70
N ARG A 185 28.86 -5.39 -7.48
CA ARG A 185 27.93 -5.12 -8.59
C ARG A 185 27.91 -6.21 -9.64
N SER A 186 29.05 -6.84 -9.92
CA SER A 186 29.17 -7.93 -10.88
C SER A 186 28.32 -9.15 -10.52
N LEU A 187 28.13 -9.45 -9.23
CA LEU A 187 27.22 -10.50 -8.79
C LEU A 187 25.76 -10.14 -9.08
N ALA A 188 25.37 -8.90 -8.80
CA ALA A 188 24.01 -8.43 -9.07
C ALA A 188 23.67 -8.44 -10.57
N GLU A 189 24.62 -8.05 -11.42
CA GLU A 189 24.46 -8.08 -12.88
C GLU A 189 24.41 -9.53 -13.41
N ALA A 190 25.22 -10.44 -12.88
CA ALA A 190 25.19 -11.84 -13.27
C ALA A 190 23.87 -12.52 -12.91
N VAL A 191 23.29 -12.19 -11.74
CA VAL A 191 21.96 -12.68 -11.34
C VAL A 191 20.85 -12.10 -12.20
N ALA A 192 20.96 -10.82 -12.60
CA ALA A 192 19.99 -10.15 -13.46
C ALA A 192 19.76 -10.86 -14.81
N GLY A 193 20.81 -11.51 -15.35
CA GLY A 193 20.75 -12.29 -16.59
C GLY A 193 20.36 -13.76 -16.43
N SER A 194 20.01 -14.20 -15.21
CA SER A 194 19.81 -15.62 -14.89
C SER A 194 18.32 -16.01 -14.75
N PRO A 195 17.98 -17.29 -14.95
CA PRO A 195 16.61 -17.80 -14.73
C PRO A 195 16.21 -17.86 -13.24
N LEU A 196 17.13 -17.57 -12.31
CA LEU A 196 16.91 -17.61 -10.86
C LEU A 196 15.88 -16.58 -10.37
N LEU A 197 15.50 -15.63 -11.23
CA LEU A 197 14.53 -14.58 -10.94
C LEU A 197 13.07 -15.01 -11.14
N GLN A 198 12.80 -16.25 -11.56
CA GLN A 198 11.44 -16.76 -11.67
C GLN A 198 10.84 -17.10 -10.31
N GLU A 199 11.68 -17.57 -9.38
CA GLU A 199 11.27 -17.93 -8.01
C GLU A 199 11.16 -16.68 -7.11
N PRO A 200 10.39 -16.75 -6.00
CA PRO A 200 10.28 -15.66 -5.03
C PRO A 200 11.62 -15.28 -4.40
N TRP A 201 12.53 -16.25 -4.29
CA TRP A 201 13.92 -16.09 -3.91
C TRP A 201 14.72 -17.33 -4.38
N SER A 202 16.03 -17.20 -4.53
CA SER A 202 16.94 -18.30 -4.88
C SER A 202 18.19 -18.25 -4.03
N SER A 203 18.73 -19.42 -3.64
CA SER A 203 20.04 -19.53 -3.00
C SER A 203 21.14 -19.71 -4.06
N LEU A 204 22.27 -19.07 -3.84
CA LEU A 204 23.46 -19.12 -4.67
C LEU A 204 24.62 -19.60 -3.81
N ASP A 205 25.32 -20.63 -4.26
CA ASP A 205 26.49 -21.17 -3.58
C ASP A 205 27.79 -20.84 -4.31
N SER A 206 28.88 -20.72 -3.55
CA SER A 206 30.24 -20.52 -4.08
C SER A 206 30.71 -21.63 -5.03
N ASP A 207 30.05 -22.77 -5.00
CA ASP A 207 30.37 -23.94 -5.83
C ASP A 207 29.46 -24.02 -7.07
N GLY A 208 28.50 -23.09 -7.20
CA GLY A 208 27.47 -23.07 -8.23
C GLY A 208 27.85 -22.32 -9.52
N PRO A 209 26.87 -22.09 -10.41
CA PRO A 209 27.09 -21.48 -11.74
C PRO A 209 27.66 -20.05 -11.70
N LEU A 210 27.44 -19.34 -10.60
CA LEU A 210 27.84 -17.93 -10.43
C LEU A 210 29.10 -17.76 -9.56
N LYS A 211 29.86 -18.83 -9.33
CA LYS A 211 31.05 -18.85 -8.45
C LYS A 211 32.05 -17.72 -8.72
N GLU A 212 32.27 -17.38 -9.98
CA GLU A 212 33.24 -16.35 -10.40
C GLU A 212 32.85 -14.94 -9.92
N HIS A 213 31.56 -14.73 -9.65
CA HIS A 213 31.01 -13.46 -9.18
C HIS A 213 30.83 -13.41 -7.66
N MET A 214 30.99 -14.54 -6.95
CA MET A 214 30.75 -14.61 -5.50
C MET A 214 31.78 -13.85 -4.66
N ALA A 215 32.93 -13.46 -5.22
CA ALA A 215 33.90 -12.52 -4.62
C ALA A 215 34.23 -12.76 -3.12
N GLY A 216 34.40 -14.02 -2.71
CA GLY A 216 34.73 -14.38 -1.33
C GLY A 216 33.53 -14.58 -0.40
N PHE A 217 32.31 -14.56 -0.92
CA PHE A 217 31.11 -15.06 -0.25
C PHE A 217 30.92 -16.56 -0.51
N GLY A 218 30.57 -17.31 0.53
CA GLY A 218 30.28 -18.75 0.45
C GLY A 218 28.86 -19.03 -0.03
N THR A 219 27.91 -18.18 0.37
CA THR A 219 26.50 -18.30 -0.02
C THR A 219 25.88 -16.91 -0.18
N ALA A 220 24.95 -16.76 -1.12
CA ALA A 220 24.07 -15.59 -1.22
C ALA A 220 22.62 -16.02 -1.45
N ILE A 221 21.69 -15.11 -1.14
CA ILE A 221 20.28 -15.23 -1.49
C ILE A 221 19.94 -14.08 -2.42
N SER A 222 19.29 -14.38 -3.53
CA SER A 222 18.74 -13.40 -4.47
C SER A 222 17.23 -13.35 -4.38
N VAL A 223 16.69 -12.13 -4.38
CA VAL A 223 15.25 -11.86 -4.40
C VAL A 223 14.93 -10.94 -5.59
N PRO A 224 14.05 -11.32 -6.52
CA PRO A 224 13.63 -10.45 -7.62
C PRO A 224 12.81 -9.27 -7.13
N LEU A 225 13.10 -8.08 -7.65
CA LEU A 225 12.34 -6.85 -7.40
C LEU A 225 11.37 -6.62 -8.55
N ARG A 226 10.07 -6.46 -8.24
CA ARG A 226 9.00 -6.45 -9.25
C ARG A 226 8.12 -5.20 -9.17
N VAL A 227 7.89 -4.55 -10.30
CA VAL A 227 6.95 -3.42 -10.42
C VAL A 227 5.95 -3.76 -11.51
N GLY A 228 4.65 -3.77 -11.18
CA GLY A 228 3.60 -4.14 -12.14
C GLY A 228 3.70 -5.58 -12.68
N GLY A 229 4.30 -6.48 -11.90
CA GLY A 229 4.54 -7.88 -12.29
C GLY A 229 5.87 -8.13 -13.03
N GLU A 230 6.47 -7.09 -13.59
CA GLU A 230 7.76 -7.19 -14.29
C GLU A 230 8.95 -7.13 -13.32
N VAL A 231 9.95 -7.98 -13.53
CA VAL A 231 11.21 -7.91 -12.77
C VAL A 231 12.05 -6.74 -13.28
N CYS A 232 12.24 -5.74 -12.42
CA CYS A 232 13.03 -4.55 -12.73
C CYS A 232 14.38 -4.52 -12.01
N GLY A 233 14.60 -5.42 -11.05
CA GLY A 233 15.79 -5.44 -10.22
C GLY A 233 15.98 -6.75 -9.44
N VAL A 234 17.06 -6.82 -8.68
CA VAL A 234 17.36 -7.91 -7.74
C VAL A 234 17.91 -7.32 -6.44
N ALA A 235 17.52 -7.89 -5.31
CA ALA A 235 18.15 -7.68 -4.01
C ALA A 235 18.93 -8.94 -3.61
N LEU A 236 20.08 -8.73 -2.96
CA LEU A 236 21.04 -9.76 -2.60
C LEU A 236 21.45 -9.61 -1.14
N TRP A 237 21.57 -10.74 -0.45
CA TRP A 237 22.19 -10.86 0.87
C TRP A 237 23.21 -12.00 0.82
N ALA A 238 24.40 -11.78 1.37
CA ALA A 238 25.51 -12.72 1.22
C ALA A 238 26.25 -12.97 2.54
N TRP A 239 26.76 -14.19 2.69
CA TRP A 239 27.54 -14.68 3.84
C TRP A 239 28.92 -15.12 3.36
N ARG A 240 29.97 -14.78 4.11
CA ARG A 240 31.36 -15.16 3.79
C ARG A 240 31.61 -16.66 3.95
N GLY A 241 30.94 -17.28 4.92
CA GLY A 241 30.95 -18.73 5.10
C GLY A 241 29.88 -19.46 4.28
N LYS A 242 29.94 -20.80 4.27
CA LYS A 242 28.81 -21.61 3.79
C LYS A 242 27.63 -21.42 4.73
N HIS A 243 26.49 -21.07 4.15
CA HIS A 243 25.23 -20.89 4.86
C HIS A 243 24.16 -21.72 4.13
N SER A 244 23.22 -22.31 4.87
CA SER A 244 22.12 -23.07 4.30
C SER A 244 20.81 -22.38 4.66
N PRO A 245 20.30 -21.49 3.79
CA PRO A 245 19.12 -20.69 4.09
C PRO A 245 17.92 -21.57 4.38
N SER A 246 17.24 -21.31 5.50
CA SER A 246 15.93 -21.89 5.74
C SER A 246 14.86 -21.23 4.87
N THR A 247 13.74 -21.94 4.63
CA THR A 247 12.59 -21.37 3.91
C THR A 247 12.07 -20.10 4.60
N ALA A 248 12.07 -20.07 5.93
CA ALA A 248 11.66 -18.89 6.70
C ALA A 248 12.57 -17.68 6.49
N GLU A 249 13.89 -17.88 6.35
CA GLU A 249 14.84 -16.80 6.04
C GLU A 249 14.64 -16.29 4.61
N GLY A 250 14.47 -17.19 3.65
CA GLY A 250 14.19 -16.82 2.26
C GLY A 250 12.90 -16.03 2.11
N ASP A 251 11.81 -16.49 2.75
CA ASP A 251 10.51 -15.81 2.71
C ASP A 251 10.55 -14.44 3.41
N LEU A 252 11.31 -14.33 4.50
CA LEU A 252 11.56 -13.05 5.16
C LEU A 252 12.29 -12.06 4.23
N LEU A 253 13.32 -12.50 3.53
CA LEU A 253 14.06 -11.66 2.58
C LEU A 253 13.21 -11.30 1.34
N ALA A 254 12.38 -12.24 0.87
CA ALA A 254 11.41 -11.97 -0.19
C ALA A 254 10.42 -10.87 0.20
N ALA A 255 9.94 -10.92 1.45
CA ALA A 255 9.12 -9.88 2.05
C ALA A 255 9.80 -8.49 2.03
N PHE A 256 11.08 -8.40 2.41
CA PHE A 256 11.85 -7.15 2.28
C PHE A 256 12.04 -6.72 0.81
N GLY A 257 12.23 -7.66 -0.12
CA GLY A 257 12.24 -7.39 -1.56
C GLY A 257 10.95 -6.75 -2.08
N GLY A 258 9.81 -7.16 -1.55
CA GLY A 258 8.51 -6.52 -1.82
C GLY A 258 8.49 -5.05 -1.38
N GLN A 259 9.04 -4.74 -0.21
CA GLN A 259 9.14 -3.36 0.30
C GLN A 259 10.04 -2.48 -0.57
N ILE A 260 11.18 -3.02 -0.97
CA ILE A 260 12.10 -2.35 -1.89
C ILE A 260 11.38 -2.07 -3.21
N SER A 261 10.65 -3.04 -3.74
CA SER A 261 9.86 -2.90 -4.97
C SER A 261 8.80 -1.79 -4.88
N LEU A 262 8.10 -1.69 -3.74
CA LEU A 262 7.13 -0.61 -3.49
C LEU A 262 7.81 0.76 -3.41
N SER A 263 8.96 0.87 -2.75
CA SER A 263 9.72 2.12 -2.67
C SER A 263 10.17 2.61 -4.06
N ILE A 264 10.56 1.68 -4.95
CA ILE A 264 10.91 1.96 -6.35
C ILE A 264 9.70 2.48 -7.10
N ASN A 265 8.55 1.81 -6.97
CA ASN A 265 7.30 2.22 -7.63
C ASN A 265 6.81 3.60 -7.14
N TYR A 266 6.88 3.86 -5.83
CA TYR A 266 6.53 5.16 -5.25
C TYR A 266 7.42 6.28 -5.79
N ARG A 267 8.74 6.03 -5.93
CA ARG A 267 9.68 6.99 -6.51
C ARG A 267 9.34 7.33 -7.96
N LYS A 268 8.87 6.36 -8.75
CA LYS A 268 8.37 6.58 -10.11
C LYS A 268 7.13 7.47 -10.13
N MET A 269 6.13 7.17 -9.31
CA MET A 269 4.89 7.99 -9.23
C MET A 269 5.16 9.41 -8.77
N TYR A 270 6.02 9.60 -7.76
CA TYR A 270 6.32 10.92 -7.22
C TYR A 270 7.06 11.80 -8.23
N ARG A 271 7.99 11.22 -9.02
CA ARG A 271 8.65 11.95 -10.12
C ARG A 271 7.68 12.34 -11.22
N GLU A 272 6.74 11.46 -11.60
CA GLU A 272 5.71 11.78 -12.59
C GLU A 272 4.77 12.89 -12.09
N LEU A 273 4.42 12.86 -10.79
CA LEU A 273 3.67 13.92 -10.15
C LEU A 273 4.42 15.26 -10.21
N GLU A 274 5.71 15.30 -9.85
CA GLU A 274 6.54 16.51 -9.96
C GLU A 274 6.64 17.03 -11.39
N ARG A 275 6.74 16.12 -12.38
CA ARG A 275 6.77 16.48 -13.80
C ARG A 275 5.47 17.15 -14.22
N ARG A 276 4.32 16.56 -13.87
CA ARG A 276 2.98 17.12 -14.17
C ARG A 276 2.74 18.45 -13.46
N THR A 277 3.15 18.58 -12.19
CA THR A 277 3.04 19.83 -11.44
C THR A 277 3.86 20.95 -12.08
N ARG A 278 5.07 20.66 -12.57
CA ARG A 278 5.89 21.61 -13.32
C ARG A 278 5.24 21.99 -14.65
N GLU A 279 4.68 21.02 -15.37
CA GLU A 279 3.98 21.28 -16.63
C GLU A 279 2.74 22.16 -16.44
N LEU A 280 1.93 21.88 -15.41
CA LEU A 280 0.78 22.69 -15.03
C LEU A 280 1.19 24.11 -14.65
N HIS A 281 2.22 24.28 -13.82
CA HIS A 281 2.76 25.61 -13.50
C HIS A 281 3.14 26.39 -14.76
N ARG A 282 3.79 25.74 -15.72
CA ARG A 282 4.17 26.37 -17.00
C ARG A 282 2.96 26.82 -17.81
N ARG A 283 1.89 26.01 -17.85
CA ARG A 283 0.63 26.36 -18.53
C ARG A 283 -0.09 27.51 -17.83
N VAL A 284 -0.13 27.53 -16.51
CA VAL A 284 -0.71 28.65 -15.75
C VAL A 284 0.03 29.95 -16.05
N LEU A 285 1.36 29.95 -16.05
CA LEU A 285 2.16 31.12 -16.40
C LEU A 285 1.91 31.61 -17.83
N GLN A 286 1.71 30.70 -18.79
CA GLN A 286 1.35 31.07 -20.16
C GLN A 286 -0.04 31.70 -20.26
N LEU A 287 -1.02 31.19 -19.51
CA LEU A 287 -2.37 31.78 -19.47
C LEU A 287 -2.34 33.19 -18.88
N ASP A 288 -1.52 33.41 -17.85
CA ASP A 288 -1.39 34.73 -17.21
C ASP A 288 -0.69 35.75 -18.13
N LEU A 289 0.30 35.30 -18.90
CA LEU A 289 0.92 36.09 -19.97
C LEU A 289 -0.10 36.44 -21.07
N LEU A 290 -0.88 35.46 -21.54
CA LEU A 290 -1.92 35.69 -22.56
C LEU A 290 -2.98 36.67 -22.06
N ARG A 291 -3.41 36.56 -20.79
CA ARG A 291 -4.33 37.50 -20.17
C ARG A 291 -3.75 38.91 -20.10
N THR A 292 -2.46 39.03 -19.77
CA THR A 292 -1.76 40.31 -19.70
C THR A 292 -1.64 40.97 -21.08
N ILE A 293 -1.26 40.19 -22.10
CA ILE A 293 -1.22 40.64 -23.50
C ILE A 293 -2.61 41.06 -23.96
N SER A 294 -3.64 40.21 -23.76
CA SER A 294 -5.03 40.54 -24.11
C SER A 294 -5.49 41.84 -23.45
N THR A 295 -5.18 42.04 -22.16
CA THR A 295 -5.56 43.27 -21.44
C THR A 295 -4.81 44.50 -21.98
N ALA A 296 -3.53 44.36 -22.36
CA ALA A 296 -2.74 45.45 -22.95
C ALA A 296 -3.20 45.78 -24.39
N VAL A 297 -3.53 44.76 -25.18
CA VAL A 297 -4.09 44.86 -26.53
C VAL A 297 -5.46 45.54 -26.47
N LEU A 298 -6.35 45.12 -25.56
CA LEU A 298 -7.65 45.77 -25.32
C LEU A 298 -7.54 47.22 -24.81
N ARG A 299 -6.42 47.59 -24.18
CA ARG A 299 -6.16 48.98 -23.78
C ARG A 299 -5.64 49.88 -24.90
N HIS A 300 -5.08 49.29 -25.96
CA HIS A 300 -4.43 50.01 -27.06
C HIS A 300 -5.18 49.91 -28.39
N LEU A 301 -6.13 49.00 -28.52
CA LEU A 301 -7.05 48.96 -29.65
C LEU A 301 -8.31 49.74 -29.32
N ASP A 302 -8.71 50.59 -30.26
CA ASP A 302 -10.00 51.26 -30.24
C ASP A 302 -11.13 50.22 -30.15
N LEU A 303 -12.13 50.48 -29.32
CA LEU A 303 -13.23 49.57 -29.05
C LEU A 303 -13.96 49.17 -30.34
N GLU A 304 -14.03 50.09 -31.31
CA GLU A 304 -14.58 49.83 -32.65
C GLU A 304 -13.78 48.80 -33.44
N THR A 305 -12.45 48.80 -33.32
CA THR A 305 -11.59 47.85 -34.04
C THR A 305 -11.72 46.45 -33.45
N ILE A 306 -11.81 46.33 -32.12
CA ILE A 306 -12.03 45.06 -31.43
C ILE A 306 -13.41 44.48 -31.78
N LEU A 307 -14.46 45.31 -31.75
CA LEU A 307 -15.81 44.88 -32.08
C LEU A 307 -15.92 44.39 -33.53
N ARG A 308 -15.24 45.07 -34.46
CA ARG A 308 -15.17 44.66 -35.87
C ARG A 308 -14.47 43.32 -36.05
N GLU A 309 -13.25 43.13 -35.52
CA GLU A 309 -12.51 41.86 -35.66
C GLU A 309 -13.18 40.68 -34.93
N VAL A 310 -13.78 40.92 -33.76
CA VAL A 310 -14.52 39.87 -33.03
C VAL A 310 -15.80 39.50 -33.77
N SER A 311 -16.51 40.47 -34.36
CA SER A 311 -17.67 40.22 -35.20
C SER A 311 -17.31 39.42 -36.46
N GLU A 312 -16.23 39.80 -37.16
CA GLU A 312 -15.75 39.10 -38.36
C GLU A 312 -15.34 37.65 -38.05
N ASN A 313 -14.61 37.42 -36.95
CA ASN A 313 -14.18 36.06 -36.56
C ASN A 313 -15.32 35.19 -36.01
N LEU A 314 -16.27 35.75 -35.25
CA LEU A 314 -17.47 35.03 -34.81
C LEU A 314 -18.34 34.64 -36.00
N MET A 315 -18.51 35.55 -36.97
CA MET A 315 -19.25 35.26 -38.20
C MET A 315 -18.56 34.17 -39.01
N ALA A 316 -17.24 34.23 -39.20
CA ALA A 316 -16.48 33.18 -39.89
C ALA A 316 -16.58 31.81 -39.18
N GLY A 317 -16.47 31.79 -37.84
CA GLY A 317 -16.59 30.56 -37.05
C GLY A 317 -17.99 29.94 -37.08
N LEU A 318 -19.04 30.77 -36.94
CA LEU A 318 -20.43 30.33 -37.04
C LEU A 318 -20.79 29.87 -38.46
N TYR A 319 -20.17 30.47 -39.48
CA TYR A 319 -20.35 30.07 -40.87
C TYR A 319 -19.73 28.70 -41.16
N GLU A 320 -18.53 28.44 -40.66
CA GLU A 320 -17.86 27.15 -40.82
C GLU A 320 -18.59 26.03 -40.07
N GLU A 321 -19.12 26.31 -38.86
CA GLU A 321 -19.99 25.38 -38.13
C GLU A 321 -21.32 25.14 -38.85
N ALA A 322 -21.96 26.18 -39.40
CA ALA A 322 -23.20 26.04 -40.17
C ALA A 322 -23.01 25.24 -41.47
N ARG A 323 -21.87 25.41 -42.15
CA ARG A 323 -21.49 24.66 -43.36
C ARG A 323 -21.28 23.17 -43.06
N VAL A 324 -20.69 22.85 -41.92
CA VAL A 324 -20.49 21.47 -41.44
C VAL A 324 -21.82 20.80 -41.06
N VAL A 325 -22.78 21.55 -40.54
CA VAL A 325 -24.07 21.01 -40.04
C VAL A 325 -25.15 20.91 -41.13
N LEU A 326 -25.20 21.86 -42.09
CA LEU A 326 -26.29 21.97 -43.07
C LEU A 326 -25.92 21.48 -44.49
N GLY A 327 -24.65 21.17 -44.76
CA GLY A 327 -24.16 20.77 -46.10
C GLY A 327 -24.04 21.94 -47.08
N GLU A 328 -23.43 21.72 -48.26
CA GLU A 328 -22.93 22.72 -49.24
C GLU A 328 -23.96 23.72 -49.84
N ALA A 329 -25.14 23.90 -49.27
CA ALA A 329 -26.16 24.83 -49.76
C ALA A 329 -26.09 26.25 -49.14
N VAL A 330 -25.13 26.53 -48.26
CA VAL A 330 -24.97 27.87 -47.64
C VAL A 330 -23.92 28.66 -48.43
N THR A 331 -24.34 29.70 -49.16
CA THR A 331 -23.46 30.61 -49.92
C THR A 331 -23.07 31.83 -49.10
N GLU A 332 -21.82 32.29 -49.23
CA GLU A 332 -21.26 33.39 -48.42
C GLU A 332 -22.19 34.63 -48.45
N PRO A 333 -22.29 35.39 -47.34
CA PRO A 333 -23.06 36.62 -47.36
C PRO A 333 -22.41 37.59 -48.35
N GLN A 334 -23.10 37.95 -49.43
CA GLN A 334 -22.63 39.01 -50.32
C GLN A 334 -22.67 40.35 -49.57
N GLU A 335 -21.57 41.11 -49.70
CA GLU A 335 -21.49 42.49 -49.22
C GLU A 335 -22.68 43.30 -49.74
N VAL A 336 -23.44 43.86 -48.80
CA VAL A 336 -24.53 44.79 -49.10
C VAL A 336 -23.90 46.04 -49.73
N PRO A 337 -24.35 46.52 -50.91
CA PRO A 337 -23.77 47.72 -51.50
C PRO A 337 -24.06 48.90 -50.58
N GLU A 338 -23.02 49.70 -50.29
CA GLU A 338 -23.17 51.02 -49.68
C GLU A 338 -24.08 51.87 -50.58
N GLY A 339 -25.28 52.19 -50.09
CA GLY A 339 -26.20 53.14 -50.70
C GLY A 339 -26.08 54.50 -50.01
N ASP A 340 -26.02 55.54 -50.85
CA ASP A 340 -25.88 57.00 -50.58
C ASP A 340 -26.60 57.55 -49.32
#